data_AF-A0AAN8TA52-F1
#
_entry.id   AF-A0AAN8TA52-F1
#
_cell.length_a   1.000
_cell.length_b   1.000
_cell.length_c   1.000
_cell.angle_alpha   90.00
_cell.angle_beta   90.00
_cell.angle_gamma   90.00
#
_symmetry.space_group_name_H-M   'P 1'
#
loop_
_entity.id
_entity.type
_entity.pdbx_description
1 polymer ?
#
loop_
_entity_poly.entity_id
_entity_poly.type
_entity_poly.pdbx_seq_one_letter_code
_entity_poly.pdbx_strand_id
1 'polypeptide(L)'
;MANFINHWSTMARNPSAPIPSFQFVGGSIFPPVSSSIAEAILKSKTRGNHPCISKKYLFSRSKINSLKAMIAAESGTKSSSSSIDPSSVEAASAFVYKCMASNSTGPSVFTQSVNLQPIMKNMLPEEFQGNASFLLMAPEIADPTEIKLHRLISEVWKEKEMYFSREWETKNLVSTTMFEKVKSLQNQLERDDDDVDVYNCTSLSKLRISDMDNGWGGPRRVCLRSVPINKKIFLMDNQNEDGIEVLFVIQLLELLVRLSINSFLHLALKFVFITNKSISIVVIVNPISWAPSEENTSLHGGPVPFTPSVAVPLREPDGNSPKKPRLMGESEAVIK
;
A
#
# COMPACT_ATOMS: atom_id res chain seq x y z
N MET A 1 7.08 -2.52 9.36
CA MET A 1 5.94 -1.90 10.07
C MET A 1 5.27 -2.88 11.03
N ALA A 2 4.71 -4.00 10.55
CA ALA A 2 4.06 -4.99 11.42
C ALA A 2 4.95 -5.51 12.56
N ASN A 3 6.18 -5.95 12.26
CA ASN A 3 7.14 -6.39 13.29
C ASN A 3 7.38 -5.31 14.35
N PHE A 4 7.63 -4.07 13.92
CA PHE A 4 7.83 -2.94 14.83
C PHE A 4 6.64 -2.74 15.76
N ILE A 5 5.41 -2.73 15.23
CA ILE A 5 4.19 -2.54 16.02
C ILE A 5 4.02 -3.68 17.03
N ASN A 6 4.22 -4.93 16.61
CA ASN A 6 4.08 -6.10 17.48
C ASN A 6 5.13 -6.14 18.59
N HIS A 7 6.38 -5.80 18.27
CA HIS A 7 7.45 -5.71 19.27
C HIS A 7 7.20 -4.56 20.25
N TRP A 8 6.83 -3.38 19.75
CA TRP A 8 6.50 -2.24 20.61
C TRP A 8 5.37 -2.58 21.57
N SER A 9 4.34 -3.26 21.06
CA SER A 9 3.20 -3.74 21.83
C SER A 9 3.60 -4.74 22.91
N THR A 10 4.47 -5.69 22.56
CA THR A 10 5.01 -6.69 23.48
C THR A 10 5.80 -6.03 24.61
N MET A 11 6.66 -5.06 24.28
CA MET A 11 7.45 -4.31 25.25
C MET A 11 6.58 -3.42 26.15
N ALA A 12 5.52 -2.82 25.61
CA ALA A 12 4.57 -2.03 26.40
C ALA A 12 3.81 -2.89 27.42
N ARG A 13 3.47 -4.13 27.05
CA ARG A 13 2.79 -5.09 27.93
C ARG A 13 3.72 -5.69 28.97
N ASN A 14 4.95 -6.00 28.58
CA ASN A 14 5.93 -6.69 29.42
C ASN A 14 7.25 -5.92 29.41
N PRO A 15 7.56 -5.13 30.46
CA PRO A 15 8.82 -4.40 30.58
C PRO A 15 10.07 -5.30 30.58
N SER A 16 9.92 -6.59 30.90
CA SER A 16 10.98 -7.59 30.86
C SER A 16 11.06 -8.34 29.52
N ALA A 17 10.27 -7.96 28.51
CA ALA A 17 10.35 -8.55 27.19
C ALA A 17 11.74 -8.33 26.58
N PRO A 18 12.28 -9.33 25.85
CA PRO A 18 13.52 -9.15 25.11
C PRO A 18 13.44 -7.97 24.15
N ILE A 19 14.51 -7.18 24.07
CA ILE A 19 14.62 -6.12 23.07
C ILE A 19 14.70 -6.78 21.68
N PRO A 20 13.84 -6.40 20.72
CA PRO A 20 13.88 -6.97 19.38
C PRO A 20 15.21 -6.65 18.68
N SER A 21 15.79 -7.67 18.04
CA SER A 21 17.01 -7.51 17.24
C SER A 21 16.65 -7.13 15.80
N PHE A 22 16.24 -5.88 15.60
CA PHE A 22 15.93 -5.37 14.26
C PHE A 22 17.17 -5.36 13.36
N GLN A 23 17.08 -6.04 12.22
CA GLN A 23 18.20 -6.14 11.28
C GLN A 23 18.01 -5.23 10.07
N PHE A 24 18.77 -4.13 10.03
CA PHE A 24 18.77 -3.16 8.93
C PHE A 24 19.83 -3.50 7.87
N VAL A 25 19.83 -4.73 7.38
CA VAL A 25 20.84 -5.26 6.44
C VAL A 25 20.44 -5.13 4.97
N GLY A 26 19.41 -4.34 4.67
CA GLY A 26 18.84 -4.18 3.33
C GLY A 26 19.87 -3.83 2.26
N GLY A 27 20.75 -2.86 2.51
CA GLY A 27 21.77 -2.45 1.53
C GLY A 27 22.86 -3.50 1.27
N SER A 28 23.08 -4.45 2.18
CA SER A 28 24.03 -5.55 2.00
C SER A 28 23.46 -6.74 1.25
N ILE A 29 22.13 -6.85 1.19
CA ILE A 29 21.39 -7.91 0.49
C ILE A 29 20.94 -7.42 -0.88
N PHE A 30 20.47 -6.18 -0.94
CA PHE A 30 20.04 -5.47 -2.14
C PHE A 30 20.90 -4.20 -2.28
N PRO A 31 22.10 -4.32 -2.88
CA PRO A 31 22.97 -3.17 -3.10
C PRO A 31 22.21 -2.03 -3.79
N PRO A 32 22.27 -0.79 -3.28
CA PRO A 32 21.65 0.33 -3.94
C PRO A 32 22.21 0.46 -5.35
N VAL A 33 21.31 0.53 -6.33
CA VAL A 33 21.67 0.78 -7.72
C VAL A 33 21.31 2.23 -8.02
N SER A 34 22.19 2.96 -8.71
CA SER A 34 21.88 4.28 -9.25
C SER A 34 20.82 4.14 -10.34
N SER A 35 19.55 4.03 -9.93
CA SER A 35 18.41 3.96 -10.82
C SER A 35 17.54 5.19 -10.60
N SER A 36 17.07 5.81 -11.68
CA SER A 36 16.10 6.91 -11.63
C SER A 36 14.72 6.45 -11.21
N ILE A 37 14.55 5.22 -10.71
CA ILE A 37 13.25 4.63 -10.37
C ILE A 37 12.56 5.38 -9.25
N ALA A 38 13.30 5.91 -8.28
CA ALA A 38 12.73 6.79 -7.28
C ALA A 38 12.10 8.02 -7.96
N GLU A 39 12.76 8.61 -8.95
CA GLU A 39 12.21 9.71 -9.74
C GLU A 39 11.05 9.27 -10.62
N ALA A 40 11.14 8.12 -11.30
CA ALA A 40 10.06 7.58 -12.13
C ALA A 40 8.78 7.32 -11.31
N ILE A 41 8.94 6.78 -10.09
CA ILE A 41 7.82 6.59 -9.15
C ILE A 41 7.22 7.95 -8.73
N LEU A 42 8.06 8.94 -8.43
CA LEU A 42 7.62 10.28 -8.05
C LEU A 42 6.95 11.05 -9.20
N LYS A 43 7.40 10.85 -10.43
CA LYS A 43 6.86 11.46 -11.65
C LYS A 43 5.65 10.68 -12.21
N SER A 44 5.42 9.45 -11.74
CA SER A 44 4.32 8.62 -12.25
C SER A 44 2.96 9.27 -12.02
N LYS A 45 2.05 9.14 -13.00
CA LYS A 45 0.65 9.62 -12.88
C LYS A 45 -0.11 9.04 -11.70
N THR A 46 0.33 7.89 -11.18
CA THR A 46 -0.27 7.27 -10.00
C THR A 46 0.01 8.08 -8.73
N ARG A 47 1.11 8.83 -8.67
CA ARG A 47 1.52 9.63 -7.52
C ARG A 47 1.67 11.09 -7.93
N GLY A 48 0.63 11.87 -7.67
CA GLY A 48 0.64 13.31 -7.92
C GLY A 48 -0.20 14.06 -6.90
N ASN A 49 -0.15 15.40 -6.95
CA ASN A 49 -0.92 16.28 -6.05
C ASN A 49 -2.41 16.38 -6.44
N HIS A 50 -2.96 15.38 -7.12
CA HIS A 50 -4.35 15.36 -7.53
C HIS A 50 -5.25 14.82 -6.41
N PRO A 51 -6.46 15.39 -6.22
CA PRO A 51 -7.40 14.90 -5.24
C PRO A 51 -7.83 13.47 -5.59
N CYS A 52 -7.64 12.55 -4.64
CA CYS A 52 -8.08 11.17 -4.74
C CYS A 52 -9.21 10.89 -3.76
N ILE A 53 -10.15 10.05 -4.16
CA ILE A 53 -11.14 9.45 -3.28
C ILE A 53 -10.74 8.01 -3.02
N SER A 54 -10.88 7.59 -1.77
CA SER A 54 -10.86 6.18 -1.42
C SER A 54 -12.25 5.68 -1.05
N LYS A 55 -12.51 4.43 -1.40
CA LYS A 55 -13.73 3.72 -1.01
C LYS A 55 -13.35 2.36 -0.49
N LYS A 56 -14.03 1.96 0.58
CA LYS A 56 -13.83 0.68 1.24
C LYS A 56 -15.03 -0.23 1.02
N TYR A 57 -14.76 -1.50 0.73
CA TYR A 57 -15.75 -2.55 0.55
C TYR A 57 -15.39 -3.76 1.40
N LEU A 58 -16.41 -4.43 1.93
CA LEU A 58 -16.25 -5.71 2.61
C LEU A 58 -16.77 -6.83 1.69
N PHE A 59 -15.89 -7.76 1.38
CA PHE A 59 -16.22 -9.00 0.72
C PHE A 59 -16.33 -10.09 1.78
N SER A 60 -17.57 -10.44 2.16
CA SER A 60 -17.83 -11.54 3.10
C SER A 60 -17.28 -12.87 2.57
N ARG A 61 -17.14 -13.87 3.45
CA ARG A 61 -16.70 -15.22 3.05
C ARG A 61 -17.55 -15.80 1.92
N SER A 62 -18.87 -15.64 2.00
CA SER A 62 -19.80 -16.11 0.96
C SER A 62 -19.53 -15.46 -0.39
N LYS A 63 -19.32 -14.13 -0.43
CA LYS A 63 -19.02 -13.40 -1.67
C LYS A 63 -17.69 -13.84 -2.28
N ILE A 64 -16.67 -14.06 -1.44
CA ILE A 64 -15.38 -14.59 -1.91
C ILE A 64 -15.55 -15.99 -2.51
N ASN A 65 -16.29 -16.87 -1.85
CA ASN A 65 -16.53 -18.22 -2.37
C ASN A 65 -17.28 -18.19 -3.72
N SER A 66 -18.27 -17.30 -3.86
CA SER A 66 -18.96 -17.09 -5.14
C SER A 66 -18.01 -16.57 -6.23
N LEU A 67 -17.09 -15.66 -5.89
CA LEU A 67 -16.07 -15.18 -6.84
C LEU A 67 -15.14 -16.31 -7.29
N LYS A 68 -14.65 -17.14 -6.36
CA LYS A 68 -13.82 -18.31 -6.68
C LYS A 68 -14.56 -19.28 -7.61
N ALA A 69 -15.83 -19.57 -7.32
CA ALA A 69 -16.65 -20.44 -8.16
C ALA A 69 -16.87 -19.86 -9.56
N MET A 70 -17.07 -18.54 -9.68
CA MET A 70 -17.18 -17.86 -10.98
C MET A 70 -15.87 -17.96 -11.78
N ILE A 71 -14.73 -17.78 -11.13
CA ILE A 71 -13.40 -17.92 -11.77
C ILE A 71 -13.19 -19.35 -12.26
N ALA A 72 -13.54 -20.35 -11.46
CA ALA A 72 -13.46 -21.76 -11.85
C ALA A 72 -14.42 -22.10 -13.00
N ALA A 73 -15.61 -21.50 -13.06
CA ALA A 73 -16.52 -21.69 -14.18
C ALA A 73 -16.00 -21.05 -15.48
N GLU A 74 -15.33 -19.89 -15.40
CA GLU A 74 -14.76 -19.19 -16.56
C GLU A 74 -13.61 -19.97 -17.23
N SER A 75 -12.94 -20.88 -16.50
CA SER A 75 -11.84 -21.69 -17.05
C SER A 75 -12.30 -22.80 -18.02
N GLY A 76 -13.59 -23.14 -18.03
CA GLY A 76 -14.16 -24.15 -18.93
C GLY A 76 -13.67 -25.60 -18.72
N THR A 77 -12.79 -25.85 -17.74
CA THR A 77 -12.15 -27.15 -17.53
C THR A 77 -12.91 -28.02 -16.52
N LYS A 78 -13.56 -29.07 -17.02
CA LYS A 78 -14.06 -30.22 -16.21
C LYS A 78 -12.95 -31.21 -15.80
N SER A 79 -11.70 -30.97 -16.21
CA SER A 79 -10.56 -31.85 -15.94
C SER A 79 -9.75 -31.39 -14.72
N SER A 80 -9.60 -32.30 -13.77
CA SER A 80 -9.03 -32.15 -12.43
C SER A 80 -7.52 -31.95 -12.34
N SER A 81 -6.81 -31.62 -13.43
CA SER A 81 -5.33 -31.58 -13.44
C SER A 81 -4.72 -30.18 -13.44
N SER A 82 -5.51 -29.09 -13.50
CA SER A 82 -4.99 -27.71 -13.43
C SER A 82 -6.01 -26.67 -12.99
N SER A 83 -6.93 -27.00 -12.07
CA SER A 83 -7.84 -25.98 -11.52
C SER A 83 -7.08 -25.04 -10.58
N ILE A 84 -6.87 -23.80 -11.01
CA ILE A 84 -6.37 -22.74 -10.14
C ILE A 84 -7.40 -22.51 -9.04
N ASP A 85 -7.02 -22.70 -7.77
CA ASP A 85 -7.79 -22.24 -6.62
C ASP A 85 -7.20 -20.92 -6.11
N PRO A 86 -7.72 -19.77 -6.58
CA PRO A 86 -7.18 -18.49 -6.16
C PRO A 86 -7.41 -18.26 -4.68
N SER A 87 -6.45 -17.68 -3.98
CA SER A 87 -6.67 -17.16 -2.63
C SER A 87 -7.75 -16.07 -2.63
N SER A 88 -8.34 -15.81 -1.46
CA SER A 88 -9.32 -14.73 -1.27
C SER A 88 -8.77 -13.37 -1.73
N VAL A 89 -7.47 -13.12 -1.52
CA VAL A 89 -6.78 -11.89 -1.94
C VAL A 89 -6.71 -11.81 -3.46
N GLU A 90 -6.27 -12.89 -4.11
CA GLU A 90 -6.15 -12.95 -5.58
C GLU A 90 -7.53 -12.76 -6.23
N ALA A 91 -8.55 -13.50 -5.80
CA ALA A 91 -9.91 -13.39 -6.31
C ALA A 91 -10.50 -11.98 -6.15
N ALA A 92 -10.40 -11.39 -4.96
CA ALA A 92 -10.91 -10.04 -4.69
C ALA A 92 -10.16 -8.97 -5.49
N SER A 93 -8.83 -9.05 -5.54
CA SER A 93 -8.01 -8.07 -6.26
C SER A 93 -8.24 -8.11 -7.77
N ALA A 94 -8.34 -9.31 -8.36
CA ALA A 94 -8.63 -9.51 -9.78
C ALA A 94 -10.03 -8.98 -10.14
N PHE A 95 -11.01 -9.27 -9.29
CA PHE A 95 -12.38 -8.79 -9.48
C PHE A 95 -12.45 -7.26 -9.44
N VAL A 96 -11.84 -6.63 -8.43
CA VAL A 96 -11.82 -5.18 -8.29
C VAL A 96 -11.10 -4.53 -9.46
N TYR A 97 -9.96 -5.09 -9.89
CA TYR A 97 -9.28 -4.64 -11.10
C TYR A 97 -10.19 -4.72 -12.32
N LYS A 98 -10.85 -5.86 -12.58
CA LYS A 98 -11.78 -6.00 -13.71
C LYS A 98 -12.88 -4.94 -13.67
N CYS A 99 -13.55 -4.75 -12.53
CA CYS A 99 -14.60 -3.73 -12.41
C CYS A 99 -14.10 -2.31 -12.73
N MET A 100 -12.87 -2.00 -12.35
CA MET A 100 -12.30 -0.66 -12.55
C MET A 100 -11.74 -0.48 -13.96
N ALA A 101 -11.06 -1.49 -14.49
CA ALA A 101 -10.40 -1.44 -15.77
C ALA A 101 -11.37 -1.62 -16.94
N SER A 102 -12.50 -2.34 -16.78
CA SER A 102 -13.52 -2.51 -17.84
C SER A 102 -14.16 -1.20 -18.33
N ASN A 103 -13.94 -0.08 -17.64
CA ASN A 103 -14.37 1.26 -18.06
C ASN A 103 -13.18 2.19 -18.37
N SER A 104 -11.98 1.65 -18.50
CA SER A 104 -10.81 2.37 -19.00
C SER A 104 -11.03 2.75 -20.46
N THR A 105 -10.47 3.87 -20.89
CA THR A 105 -10.47 4.29 -22.30
C THR A 105 -9.29 3.74 -23.09
N GLY A 106 -8.32 3.15 -22.39
CA GLY A 106 -7.07 2.67 -22.97
C GLY A 106 -6.56 1.39 -22.30
N PRO A 107 -5.39 0.90 -22.76
CA PRO A 107 -4.75 -0.30 -22.24
C PRO A 107 -4.55 -0.24 -20.72
N SER A 108 -4.50 -1.40 -20.07
CA SER A 108 -4.23 -1.46 -18.63
C SER A 108 -3.37 -2.64 -18.23
N VAL A 109 -2.66 -2.48 -17.11
CA VAL A 109 -1.81 -3.50 -16.50
C VAL A 109 -2.25 -3.70 -15.05
N PHE A 110 -2.38 -4.95 -14.65
CA PHE A 110 -2.59 -5.32 -13.26
C PHE A 110 -1.27 -5.75 -12.61
N THR A 111 -0.97 -5.17 -11.45
CA THR A 111 0.23 -5.50 -10.68
C THR A 111 -0.13 -5.85 -9.24
N GLN A 112 0.62 -6.77 -8.63
CA GLN A 112 0.43 -7.19 -7.25
C GLN A 112 1.76 -7.18 -6.49
N SER A 113 1.82 -6.38 -5.44
CA SER A 113 2.93 -6.36 -4.49
C SER A 113 2.82 -7.54 -3.53
N VAL A 114 3.88 -8.35 -3.47
CA VAL A 114 3.99 -9.51 -2.58
C VAL A 114 5.18 -9.36 -1.65
N ASN A 115 5.09 -9.95 -0.45
CA ASN A 115 6.17 -9.95 0.53
C ASN A 115 7.26 -10.93 0.08
N LEU A 116 8.50 -10.46 -0.05
CA LEU A 116 9.66 -11.29 -0.39
C LEU A 116 10.19 -12.09 0.79
N GLN A 117 9.95 -11.65 2.02
CA GLN A 117 10.53 -12.26 3.21
C GLN A 117 10.22 -13.76 3.34
N PRO A 118 8.99 -14.26 3.10
CA PRO A 118 8.69 -15.68 3.19
C PRO A 118 9.29 -16.52 2.05
N ILE A 119 9.68 -15.88 0.95
CA ILE A 119 10.25 -16.52 -0.25
C ILE A 119 11.76 -16.64 -0.09
N MET A 120 12.38 -15.58 0.42
CA MET A 120 13.82 -15.45 0.56
C MET A 120 14.27 -15.75 2.01
N LYS A 121 13.65 -16.72 2.69
CA LYS A 121 13.94 -17.03 4.11
C LYS A 121 15.41 -17.37 4.38
N ASN A 122 16.09 -17.96 3.40
CA ASN A 122 17.52 -18.30 3.51
C ASN A 122 18.44 -17.06 3.42
N MET A 123 17.93 -15.94 2.91
CA MET A 123 18.69 -14.71 2.63
C MET A 123 18.26 -13.54 3.51
N LEU A 124 16.98 -13.44 3.83
CA LEU A 124 16.41 -12.38 4.66
C LEU A 124 16.26 -12.88 6.10
N PRO A 125 16.85 -12.19 7.09
CA PRO A 125 16.67 -12.54 8.49
C PRO A 125 15.19 -12.41 8.91
N GLU A 126 14.81 -13.17 9.93
CA GLU A 126 13.45 -13.16 10.49
C GLU A 126 13.03 -11.74 10.94
N GLU A 127 13.95 -11.00 11.55
CA GLU A 127 13.75 -9.61 12.01
C GLU A 127 14.23 -8.56 11.00
N PHE A 128 14.28 -8.91 9.70
CA PHE A 128 14.63 -7.98 8.64
C PHE A 128 13.76 -6.72 8.66
N GLN A 129 14.41 -5.55 8.67
CA GLN A 129 13.76 -4.25 8.53
C GLN A 129 14.13 -3.61 7.19
N GLY A 130 13.13 -3.39 6.35
CA GLY A 130 13.28 -2.73 5.07
C GLY A 130 12.16 -3.07 4.09
N ASN A 131 12.26 -2.55 2.87
CA ASN A 131 11.34 -2.86 1.79
C ASN A 131 11.76 -4.17 1.10
N ALA A 132 11.26 -5.30 1.61
CA ALA A 132 11.38 -6.60 0.96
C ALA A 132 10.06 -6.94 0.24
N SER A 133 9.78 -6.24 -0.86
CA SER A 133 8.58 -6.47 -1.66
C SER A 133 8.93 -6.72 -3.12
N PHE A 134 8.21 -7.63 -3.74
CA PHE A 134 8.30 -7.90 -5.19
C PHE A 134 7.00 -7.48 -5.87
N LEU A 135 7.08 -7.09 -7.14
CA LEU A 135 5.90 -6.76 -7.92
C LEU A 135 5.66 -7.85 -8.97
N LEU A 136 4.58 -8.60 -8.81
CA LEU A 136 4.02 -9.42 -9.87
C LEU A 136 3.20 -8.52 -10.81
N MET A 137 3.16 -8.84 -12.08
CA MET A 137 2.59 -8.10 -13.19
C MET A 137 1.99 -9.06 -14.20
N ALA A 138 0.69 -8.92 -14.43
CA ALA A 138 0.05 -9.56 -15.57
C ALA A 138 0.43 -8.83 -16.88
N PRO A 139 0.37 -9.51 -18.04
CA PRO A 139 0.51 -8.87 -19.33
C PRO A 139 -0.45 -7.69 -19.50
N GLU A 140 -0.03 -6.70 -20.27
CA GLU A 140 -0.87 -5.57 -20.65
C GLU A 140 -2.10 -6.04 -21.43
N ILE A 141 -3.25 -5.48 -21.09
CA ILE A 141 -4.53 -5.76 -21.73
C ILE A 141 -4.93 -4.53 -22.52
N ALA A 142 -4.89 -4.64 -23.85
CA ALA A 142 -5.20 -3.54 -24.76
C ALA A 142 -6.69 -3.15 -24.73
N ASP A 143 -7.57 -4.15 -24.79
CA ASP A 143 -9.02 -3.95 -24.74
C ASP A 143 -9.60 -4.32 -23.36
N PRO A 144 -10.18 -3.35 -22.62
CA PRO A 144 -10.87 -3.58 -21.35
C PRO A 144 -11.94 -4.68 -21.35
N THR A 145 -12.53 -5.01 -22.51
CA THR A 145 -13.54 -6.07 -22.64
C THR A 145 -12.93 -7.47 -22.59
N GLU A 146 -11.63 -7.61 -22.85
CA GLU A 146 -10.91 -8.88 -22.84
C GLU A 146 -10.50 -9.36 -21.44
N ILE A 147 -10.76 -8.56 -20.39
CA ILE A 147 -10.38 -8.88 -19.02
C ILE A 147 -11.18 -10.11 -18.53
N LYS A 148 -10.52 -11.27 -18.54
CA LYS A 148 -10.99 -12.53 -17.97
C LYS A 148 -10.28 -12.81 -16.65
N LEU A 149 -11.04 -13.08 -15.59
CA LEU A 149 -10.50 -13.23 -14.23
C LEU A 149 -9.61 -14.47 -14.13
N HIS A 150 -10.04 -15.60 -14.71
CA HIS A 150 -9.23 -16.82 -14.75
C HIS A 150 -7.89 -16.57 -15.41
N ARG A 151 -7.88 -15.99 -16.63
CA ARG A 151 -6.65 -15.69 -17.37
C ARG A 151 -5.73 -14.76 -16.57
N LEU A 152 -6.29 -13.69 -16.00
CA LEU A 152 -5.52 -12.74 -15.20
C LEU A 152 -4.80 -13.42 -14.03
N ILE A 153 -5.52 -14.26 -13.27
CA ILE A 153 -4.94 -14.99 -12.14
C ILE A 153 -3.91 -16.00 -12.62
N SER A 154 -4.17 -16.72 -13.73
CA SER A 154 -3.20 -17.65 -14.32
C SER A 154 -1.88 -16.97 -14.65
N GLU A 155 -1.91 -15.78 -15.26
CA GLU A 155 -0.69 -15.06 -15.62
C GLU A 155 0.08 -14.58 -14.38
N VAL A 156 -0.61 -14.05 -13.37
CA VAL A 156 0.03 -13.69 -12.08
C VAL A 156 0.64 -14.93 -11.41
N TRP A 157 -0.02 -16.08 -11.48
CA TRP A 157 0.49 -17.34 -10.93
C TRP A 157 1.69 -17.89 -11.69
N LYS A 158 1.70 -17.81 -13.02
CA LYS A 158 2.87 -18.22 -13.83
C LYS A 158 4.10 -17.43 -13.43
N GLU A 159 3.95 -16.11 -13.29
CA GLU A 159 5.05 -15.26 -12.86
C GLU A 159 5.46 -15.53 -11.41
N LYS A 160 4.48 -15.69 -10.51
CA LYS A 160 4.73 -16.09 -9.13
C LYS A 160 5.54 -17.39 -9.09
N GLU A 161 5.13 -18.41 -9.83
CA GLU A 161 5.83 -19.70 -9.90
C GLU A 161 7.26 -19.52 -10.42
N MET A 162 7.45 -18.73 -11.48
CA MET A 162 8.77 -18.44 -12.06
C MET A 162 9.74 -17.83 -11.04
N TYR A 163 9.26 -17.07 -10.04
CA TYR A 163 10.09 -16.44 -9.02
C TYR A 163 10.12 -17.21 -7.69
N PHE A 164 9.08 -17.96 -7.36
CA PHE A 164 8.97 -18.66 -6.08
C PHE A 164 9.57 -20.07 -6.16
N SER A 165 9.60 -20.69 -7.35
CA SER A 165 10.29 -21.96 -7.60
C SER A 165 11.81 -21.80 -7.77
N ARG A 166 12.29 -20.57 -7.96
CA ARG A 166 13.73 -20.30 -8.05
C ARG A 166 14.40 -20.51 -6.71
N GLU A 167 15.44 -21.31 -6.73
CA GLU A 167 16.39 -21.36 -5.63
C GLU A 167 17.20 -20.06 -5.64
N TRP A 168 16.94 -19.21 -4.65
CA TRP A 168 17.67 -17.95 -4.46
C TRP A 168 19.03 -18.20 -3.80
N GLU A 169 19.84 -19.05 -4.43
CA GLU A 169 21.08 -19.60 -3.86
C GLU A 169 22.20 -18.56 -3.76
N THR A 170 22.19 -17.54 -4.62
CA THR A 170 23.24 -16.53 -4.67
C THR A 170 22.69 -15.11 -4.69
N LYS A 171 23.41 -14.20 -3.99
CA LYS A 171 23.11 -12.76 -4.00
C LYS A 171 23.13 -12.17 -5.41
N ASN A 172 23.99 -12.67 -6.30
CA ASN A 172 24.08 -12.20 -7.68
C ASN A 172 22.81 -12.52 -8.48
N LEU A 173 22.29 -13.75 -8.39
CA LEU A 173 21.07 -14.15 -9.09
C LEU A 173 19.86 -13.31 -8.65
N VAL A 174 19.72 -13.08 -7.34
CA VAL A 174 18.71 -12.16 -6.79
C VAL A 174 18.89 -10.77 -7.36
N SER A 175 20.11 -10.22 -7.29
CA SER A 175 20.38 -8.84 -7.70
C SER A 175 20.07 -8.62 -9.18
N THR A 176 20.50 -9.52 -10.06
CA THR A 176 20.23 -9.43 -11.51
C THR A 176 18.74 -9.55 -11.79
N THR A 177 18.06 -10.53 -11.19
CA THR A 177 16.62 -10.74 -11.41
C THR A 177 15.78 -9.56 -10.92
N MET A 178 16.12 -9.02 -9.74
CA MET A 178 15.49 -7.84 -9.19
C MET A 178 15.77 -6.62 -10.06
N PHE A 179 17.01 -6.46 -10.53
CA PHE A 179 17.41 -5.35 -11.40
C PHE A 179 16.67 -5.36 -12.75
N GLU A 180 16.52 -6.53 -13.39
CA GLU A 180 15.72 -6.68 -14.60
C GLU A 180 14.27 -6.28 -14.38
N LYS A 181 13.69 -6.68 -13.24
CA LYS A 181 12.32 -6.32 -12.89
C LYS A 181 12.17 -4.82 -12.63
N VAL A 182 13.11 -4.25 -11.88
CA VAL A 182 13.27 -2.83 -11.58
C VAL A 182 13.36 -2.01 -12.87
N LYS A 183 14.15 -2.46 -13.85
CA LYS A 183 14.24 -1.85 -15.19
C LYS A 183 12.95 -1.99 -15.99
N SER A 184 12.29 -3.16 -15.96
CA SER A 184 10.97 -3.36 -16.60
C SER A 184 9.92 -2.40 -16.03
N LEU A 185 9.89 -2.22 -14.71
CA LEU A 185 9.01 -1.25 -14.05
C LEU A 185 9.34 0.18 -14.40
N GLN A 186 10.63 0.52 -14.41
CA GLN A 186 11.09 1.85 -14.81
C GLN A 186 10.61 2.19 -16.21
N ASN A 187 10.87 1.30 -17.18
CA ASN A 187 10.45 1.48 -18.55
C ASN A 187 8.93 1.67 -18.65
N GLN A 188 8.14 0.94 -17.87
CA GLN A 188 6.69 1.13 -17.86
C GLN A 188 6.23 2.45 -17.26
N LEU A 189 6.90 2.94 -16.21
CA LEU A 189 6.58 4.21 -15.54
C LEU A 189 7.05 5.43 -16.35
N GLU A 190 8.12 5.27 -17.13
CA GLU A 190 8.73 6.29 -17.98
C GLU A 190 8.21 6.25 -19.43
N ARG A 191 7.22 5.39 -19.76
CA ARG A 191 6.57 5.45 -21.07
C ARG A 191 5.94 6.83 -21.23
N ASP A 192 6.47 7.60 -22.18
CA ASP A 192 5.95 8.92 -22.62
C ASP A 192 4.53 8.81 -23.19
N ASP A 193 4.12 7.60 -23.58
CA ASP A 193 2.78 7.35 -24.09
C ASP A 193 1.80 7.25 -22.91
N ASP A 194 0.97 8.29 -22.83
CA ASP A 194 0.07 8.61 -21.74
C ASP A 194 -1.07 7.57 -21.50
N ASP A 195 -1.04 6.42 -22.17
CA ASP A 195 -2.22 5.62 -22.53
C ASP A 195 -2.40 4.32 -21.71
N VAL A 196 -1.40 3.87 -20.94
CA VAL A 196 -1.50 2.61 -20.17
C VAL A 196 -1.81 2.86 -18.70
N ASP A 197 -2.96 2.37 -18.26
CA ASP A 197 -3.40 2.43 -16.87
C ASP A 197 -2.76 1.33 -16.00
N VAL A 198 -1.95 1.71 -15.02
CA VAL A 198 -1.36 0.78 -14.05
C VAL A 198 -2.24 0.68 -12.80
N TYR A 199 -2.85 -0.48 -12.59
CA TYR A 199 -3.57 -0.81 -11.36
C TYR A 199 -2.66 -1.60 -10.43
N ASN A 200 -2.47 -1.10 -9.22
CA ASN A 200 -1.53 -1.68 -8.27
C ASN A 200 -2.22 -2.20 -7.01
N CYS A 201 -2.10 -3.49 -6.77
CA CYS A 201 -2.65 -4.19 -5.63
C CYS A 201 -1.58 -4.43 -4.56
N THR A 202 -1.88 -4.10 -3.30
CA THR A 202 -1.05 -4.46 -2.14
C THR A 202 -1.91 -5.12 -1.09
N SER A 203 -1.57 -6.36 -0.72
CA SER A 203 -2.21 -7.02 0.41
C SER A 203 -1.47 -6.70 1.71
N LEU A 204 -2.21 -6.20 2.68
CA LEU A 204 -1.80 -6.07 4.08
C LEU A 204 -2.39 -7.19 4.95
N SER A 205 -3.06 -8.15 4.31
CA SER A 205 -3.60 -9.35 4.95
C SER A 205 -2.44 -10.17 5.53
N LYS A 206 -2.67 -10.85 6.66
CA LYS A 206 -1.72 -11.69 7.38
C LYS A 206 -0.49 -10.96 7.95
N LEU A 207 -0.46 -9.63 7.93
CA LEU A 207 0.56 -8.84 8.62
C LEU A 207 0.37 -8.80 10.15
N ARG A 208 -0.62 -9.53 10.70
CA ARG A 208 -0.88 -9.70 12.15
C ARG A 208 -0.96 -8.39 12.94
N ILE A 209 -1.34 -7.29 12.30
CA ILE A 209 -1.48 -5.97 12.94
C ILE A 209 -2.65 -5.99 13.94
N SER A 210 -3.64 -6.86 13.71
CA SER A 210 -4.76 -7.13 14.61
C SER A 210 -4.37 -7.77 15.93
N ASP A 211 -3.21 -8.44 15.99
CA ASP A 211 -2.79 -9.26 17.13
C ASP A 211 -2.07 -8.41 18.20
N MET A 212 -1.81 -7.15 17.88
CA MET A 212 -1.23 -6.16 18.78
C MET A 212 -2.09 -6.00 20.03
N ASP A 213 -1.49 -6.10 21.22
CA ASP A 213 -2.15 -5.77 22.49
C ASP A 213 -1.11 -5.26 23.49
N ASN A 214 -1.31 -4.03 23.95
CA ASN A 214 -0.34 -3.32 24.77
C ASN A 214 -0.56 -3.55 26.29
N GLY A 215 -1.40 -4.52 26.67
CA GLY A 215 -1.76 -4.84 28.06
C GLY A 215 -3.19 -4.46 28.44
N TRP A 216 -3.97 -3.94 27.50
CA TRP A 216 -5.38 -3.53 27.69
C TRP A 216 -6.30 -4.04 26.58
N GLY A 217 -5.88 -5.08 25.88
CA GLY A 217 -6.64 -5.73 24.82
C GLY A 217 -6.25 -5.25 23.42
N GLY A 218 -6.68 -6.02 22.42
CA GLY A 218 -6.37 -5.77 21.02
C GLY A 218 -7.24 -4.70 20.36
N PRO A 219 -6.85 -4.21 19.17
CA PRO A 219 -7.57 -3.17 18.47
C PRO A 219 -8.94 -3.66 17.99
N ARG A 220 -10.00 -2.97 18.42
CA ARG A 220 -11.37 -3.15 17.87
C ARG A 220 -11.48 -2.87 16.37
N ARG A 221 -10.57 -2.05 15.82
CA ARG A 221 -10.46 -1.79 14.37
C ARG A 221 -9.06 -1.39 13.93
N VAL A 222 -8.55 -2.06 12.90
CA VAL A 222 -7.39 -1.64 12.11
C VAL A 222 -7.91 -1.05 10.81
N CYS A 223 -7.46 0.15 10.46
CA CYS A 223 -7.88 0.84 9.25
C CYS A 223 -6.67 1.50 8.59
N LEU A 224 -6.60 1.38 7.28
CA LEU A 224 -5.65 2.12 6.46
C LEU A 224 -6.24 3.50 6.13
N ARG A 225 -5.52 4.58 6.44
CA ARG A 225 -5.87 5.91 5.95
C ARG A 225 -5.62 5.99 4.44
N SER A 226 -6.52 6.67 3.73
CA SER A 226 -6.36 6.93 2.30
C SER A 226 -4.98 7.50 1.98
N VAL A 227 -4.26 6.85 1.06
CA VAL A 227 -3.01 7.37 0.48
C VAL A 227 -3.36 7.88 -0.92
N PRO A 228 -2.94 9.09 -1.33
CA PRO A 228 -3.31 9.67 -2.63
C PRO A 228 -2.49 9.02 -3.76
N ILE A 229 -2.70 7.73 -3.97
CA ILE A 229 -2.10 6.95 -5.06
C ILE A 229 -3.25 6.52 -5.97
N ASN A 230 -3.36 7.08 -7.16
CA ASN A 230 -4.40 6.74 -8.12
C ASN A 230 -4.29 5.24 -8.52
N LYS A 231 -5.43 4.61 -8.81
CA LYS A 231 -5.54 3.20 -9.26
C LYS A 231 -4.90 2.19 -8.29
N LYS A 232 -4.88 2.53 -7.00
CA LYS A 232 -4.32 1.69 -5.93
C LYS A 232 -5.42 0.86 -5.29
N ILE A 233 -5.12 -0.43 -5.05
CA ILE A 233 -5.99 -1.38 -4.36
C ILE A 233 -5.23 -1.88 -3.13
N PHE A 234 -5.81 -1.75 -1.95
CA PHE A 234 -5.32 -2.36 -0.72
C PHE A 234 -6.30 -3.42 -0.25
N LEU A 235 -5.78 -4.56 0.21
CA LEU A 235 -6.58 -5.64 0.81
C LEU A 235 -6.14 -5.85 2.25
N MET A 236 -7.09 -5.99 3.16
CA MET A 236 -6.87 -6.21 4.59
C MET A 236 -7.80 -7.33 5.06
N ASP A 237 -7.35 -8.11 6.03
CA ASP A 237 -8.24 -9.05 6.70
C ASP A 237 -9.36 -8.29 7.42
N ASN A 238 -10.57 -8.83 7.33
CA ASN A 238 -11.64 -8.36 8.21
C ASN A 238 -11.38 -8.88 9.62
N GLN A 239 -11.45 -8.02 10.62
CA GLN A 239 -11.13 -8.39 12.00
C GLN A 239 -12.11 -9.36 12.65
N ASN A 240 -13.34 -9.40 12.16
CA ASN A 240 -14.31 -10.41 12.60
C ASN A 240 -14.13 -11.75 11.85
N GLU A 241 -13.00 -11.92 11.14
CA GLU A 241 -12.63 -13.09 10.32
C GLU A 241 -13.60 -13.44 9.17
N ASP A 242 -14.69 -12.67 9.02
CA ASP A 242 -15.64 -12.82 7.93
C ASP A 242 -15.17 -12.02 6.70
N GLY A 243 -14.22 -12.61 5.97
CA GLY A 243 -13.84 -12.16 4.63
C GLY A 243 -12.72 -11.11 4.58
N ILE A 244 -12.74 -10.27 3.55
CA ILE A 244 -11.66 -9.31 3.22
C ILE A 244 -12.22 -7.90 3.04
N GLU A 245 -11.57 -6.92 3.68
CA GLU A 245 -11.77 -5.50 3.38
C GLU A 245 -10.89 -5.07 2.20
N VAL A 246 -11.49 -4.43 1.20
CA VAL A 246 -10.80 -3.83 0.05
C VAL A 246 -10.93 -2.33 0.15
N LEU A 247 -9.81 -1.61 0.14
CA LEU A 247 -9.76 -0.16 -0.03
C LEU A 247 -9.20 0.14 -1.41
N PHE A 248 -10.00 0.71 -2.30
CA PHE A 248 -9.51 1.22 -3.57
C PHE A 248 -9.39 2.74 -3.54
N VAL A 249 -8.40 3.27 -4.25
CA VAL A 249 -8.14 4.70 -4.40
C VAL A 249 -8.18 5.05 -5.87
N ILE A 250 -8.91 6.10 -6.21
CA ILE A 250 -8.98 6.65 -7.57
C ILE A 250 -8.96 8.17 -7.53
N GLN A 251 -8.43 8.80 -8.57
CA GLN A 251 -8.52 10.25 -8.76
C GLN A 251 -9.99 10.67 -8.91
N LEU A 252 -10.36 11.77 -8.25
CA LEU A 252 -11.74 12.26 -8.21
C LEU A 252 -12.32 12.52 -9.61
N LEU A 253 -11.56 13.20 -10.47
CA LEU A 253 -12.00 13.55 -11.82
C LEU A 253 -12.33 12.31 -12.65
N GLU A 254 -11.48 11.29 -12.55
CA GLU A 254 -11.64 10.01 -13.23
C GLU A 254 -12.89 9.25 -12.73
N LEU A 255 -13.15 9.27 -11.42
CA LEU A 255 -14.39 8.73 -10.86
C LEU A 255 -15.63 9.44 -11.40
N LEU A 256 -15.61 10.77 -11.49
CA LEU A 256 -16.75 11.56 -11.95
C LEU A 256 -17.09 11.25 -13.42
N VAL A 257 -16.06 11.18 -14.28
CA VAL A 257 -16.21 10.78 -15.69
C VAL A 257 -16.81 9.37 -15.80
N ARG A 258 -16.35 8.42 -14.98
CA ARG A 258 -16.87 7.04 -15.01
C ARG A 258 -18.33 6.94 -14.52
N LEU A 259 -18.71 7.74 -13.53
CA LEU A 259 -20.10 7.80 -13.04
C LEU A 259 -21.05 8.47 -14.03
N SER A 260 -20.58 9.43 -14.83
CA SER A 260 -21.41 10.07 -15.85
C SER A 260 -21.65 9.19 -17.08
N ILE A 261 -20.75 8.25 -17.35
CA ILE A 261 -20.81 7.39 -18.55
C ILE A 261 -21.61 6.10 -18.28
N ASN A 262 -21.64 5.59 -17.04
CA ASN A 262 -22.13 4.22 -16.82
C ASN A 262 -23.01 4.02 -15.59
N SER A 263 -24.27 3.64 -15.82
CA SER A 263 -25.22 3.16 -14.79
C SER A 263 -24.80 1.82 -14.17
N PHE A 264 -23.84 1.10 -14.78
CA PHE A 264 -23.31 -0.16 -14.28
C PHE A 264 -22.45 0.01 -13.02
N LEU A 265 -21.73 1.13 -12.83
CA LEU A 265 -21.14 1.45 -11.52
C LEU A 265 -22.22 1.64 -10.47
N HIS A 266 -23.36 2.24 -10.85
CA HIS A 266 -24.49 2.37 -9.96
C HIS A 266 -25.08 1.00 -9.57
N LEU A 267 -25.04 -0.02 -10.45
CA LEU A 267 -25.57 -1.36 -10.21
C LEU A 267 -24.58 -2.33 -9.53
N ALA A 268 -23.31 -2.36 -9.97
CA ALA A 268 -22.23 -3.15 -9.38
C ALA A 268 -21.87 -2.66 -7.97
N LEU A 269 -21.99 -1.35 -7.72
CA LEU A 269 -21.90 -0.81 -6.37
C LEU A 269 -23.19 -1.03 -5.57
N LYS A 270 -24.38 -1.09 -6.21
CA LYS A 270 -25.66 -1.48 -5.56
C LYS A 270 -25.70 -2.91 -5.06
N PHE A 271 -24.96 -3.85 -5.65
CA PHE A 271 -24.81 -5.20 -5.08
C PHE A 271 -23.95 -5.25 -3.79
N VAL A 272 -23.35 -4.12 -3.35
CA VAL A 272 -22.44 -4.04 -2.18
C VAL A 272 -22.68 -2.79 -1.32
N PHE A 273 -23.78 -2.05 -1.49
CA PHE A 273 -24.05 -0.86 -0.65
C PHE A 273 -24.70 -1.22 0.68
N ILE A 274 -23.93 -1.20 1.77
CA ILE A 274 -24.39 -0.54 3.00
C ILE A 274 -23.57 0.73 3.12
N THR A 275 -24.24 1.86 2.94
CA THR A 275 -23.71 3.17 3.27
C THR A 275 -23.52 3.24 4.78
N ASN A 276 -22.41 3.81 5.25
CA ASN A 276 -22.56 4.68 6.40
C ASN A 276 -21.64 5.90 6.30
N LYS A 277 -22.23 7.00 6.74
CA LYS A 277 -21.77 8.38 6.67
C LYS A 277 -20.43 8.54 7.37
N SER A 278 -19.73 9.62 7.00
CA SER A 278 -18.54 10.17 7.64
C SER A 278 -18.40 9.77 9.12
N ILE A 279 -17.38 8.98 9.43
CA ILE A 279 -16.89 8.85 10.79
C ILE A 279 -15.42 9.24 10.75
N SER A 280 -15.15 10.46 11.19
CA SER A 280 -13.83 10.86 11.67
C SER A 280 -13.43 9.88 12.77
N ILE A 281 -12.33 9.15 12.59
CA ILE A 281 -11.69 8.46 13.71
C ILE A 281 -10.58 9.36 14.21
N VAL A 282 -10.91 10.10 15.27
CA VAL A 282 -9.96 10.61 16.24
C VAL A 282 -9.49 9.39 17.04
N VAL A 283 -8.18 9.18 17.13
CA VAL A 283 -7.64 8.34 18.22
C VAL A 283 -7.77 9.18 19.48
N ILE A 284 -8.90 9.06 20.17
CA ILE A 284 -9.02 9.59 21.54
C ILE A 284 -8.28 8.57 22.40
N VAL A 285 -7.01 8.86 22.67
CA VAL A 285 -6.35 8.33 23.86
C VAL A 285 -7.06 9.03 25.02
N ASN A 286 -7.74 8.29 25.89
CA ASN A 286 -8.29 8.88 27.10
C ASN A 286 -7.16 9.63 27.82
N PRO A 287 -7.38 10.89 28.27
CA PRO A 287 -6.42 11.54 29.12
C PRO A 287 -6.25 10.67 30.37
N ILE A 288 -5.01 10.26 30.63
CA ILE A 288 -4.62 9.66 31.89
C ILE A 288 -4.98 10.68 32.96
N SER A 289 -6.05 10.42 33.71
CA SER A 289 -6.30 11.12 34.96
C SER A 289 -5.21 10.70 35.93
N TRP A 290 -4.17 11.51 36.05
CA TRP A 290 -3.29 11.46 37.21
C TRP A 290 -4.11 11.90 38.41
N ALA A 291 -4.74 10.95 39.10
CA ALA A 291 -5.08 11.12 40.50
C ALA A 291 -3.78 10.83 41.27
N PRO A 292 -3.22 11.80 42.02
CA PRO A 292 -2.11 11.52 42.92
C PRO A 292 -2.63 10.57 43.99
N SER A 293 -1.97 9.43 44.15
CA SER A 293 -2.04 8.65 45.38
C SER A 293 -1.59 9.56 46.52
N GLU A 294 -2.47 9.80 47.50
CA GLU A 294 -2.07 10.31 48.80
C GLU A 294 -1.11 9.30 49.43
N GLU A 295 0.18 9.61 49.42
CA GLU A 295 1.13 9.00 50.36
C GLU A 295 1.84 10.08 51.16
N ASN A 296 1.79 9.85 52.46
CA ASN A 296 2.23 10.71 53.54
C ASN A 296 3.69 11.17 53.40
N THR A 297 3.86 12.48 53.56
CA THR A 297 4.93 13.17 54.29
C THR A 297 6.14 12.33 54.71
N SER A 298 7.34 12.69 54.24
CA SER A 298 8.27 13.53 55.03
C SER A 298 9.67 13.65 54.41
N LEU A 299 10.33 14.77 54.74
CA LEU A 299 11.77 15.07 54.66
C LEU A 299 12.29 15.80 53.40
N HIS A 300 12.17 17.12 53.49
CA HIS A 300 13.21 18.14 53.28
C HIS A 300 14.07 18.13 52.00
N GLY A 301 13.71 19.04 51.09
CA GLY A 301 14.60 19.67 50.12
C GLY A 301 13.84 20.75 49.36
N GLY A 302 14.05 22.02 49.72
CA GLY A 302 13.36 23.16 49.09
C GLY A 302 13.69 23.33 47.60
N PRO A 303 12.82 24.00 46.81
CA PRO A 303 12.95 24.05 45.35
C PRO A 303 14.02 25.06 44.91
N VAL A 304 14.95 24.60 44.07
CA VAL A 304 15.72 25.47 43.16
C VAL A 304 14.82 25.80 41.97
N PRO A 305 14.60 27.08 41.62
CA PRO A 305 13.77 27.43 40.48
C PRO A 305 14.47 27.05 39.16
N PHE A 306 13.86 26.15 38.39
CA PHE A 306 14.20 25.91 37.00
C PHE A 306 13.76 27.11 36.15
N THR A 307 14.72 27.86 35.62
CA THR A 307 14.49 28.84 34.55
C THR A 307 14.35 28.10 33.21
N PRO A 308 13.33 28.42 32.38
CA PRO A 308 13.24 27.85 31.04
C PRO A 308 14.36 28.43 30.17
N SER A 309 15.18 27.56 29.59
CA SER A 309 16.25 27.95 28.66
C SER A 309 15.62 28.53 27.39
N VAL A 310 15.93 29.80 27.13
CA VAL A 310 15.50 30.56 25.94
C VAL A 310 16.13 29.92 24.70
N ALA A 311 15.30 29.66 23.68
CA ALA A 311 15.73 29.19 22.38
C ALA A 311 16.73 30.18 21.75
N VAL A 312 17.93 29.71 21.44
CA VAL A 312 18.93 30.45 20.67
C VAL A 312 18.55 30.41 19.18
N PRO A 313 18.36 31.55 18.51
CA PRO A 313 18.10 31.57 17.07
C PRO A 313 19.36 31.22 16.27
N LEU A 314 19.18 30.38 15.26
CA LEU A 314 20.22 29.99 14.31
C LEU A 314 20.76 31.23 13.57
N ARG A 315 22.09 31.35 13.58
CA ARG A 315 22.89 32.39 12.91
C ARG A 315 22.84 32.17 11.39
N GLU A 316 22.36 33.15 10.64
CA GLU A 316 22.55 33.20 9.18
C GLU A 316 24.04 33.45 8.85
N PRO A 317 24.61 32.81 7.81
CA PRO A 317 25.93 33.18 7.31
C PRO A 317 25.84 34.35 6.33
N ASP A 318 26.71 35.34 6.57
CA ASP A 318 26.86 36.58 5.80
C ASP A 318 27.15 36.38 4.30
N GLY A 319 26.45 37.16 3.48
CA GLY A 319 27.05 37.99 2.42
C GLY A 319 27.72 37.32 1.22
N ASN A 320 26.94 37.01 0.17
CA ASN A 320 27.24 37.49 -1.19
C ASN A 320 26.03 37.31 -2.13
N SER A 321 25.39 38.42 -2.47
CA SER A 321 24.28 38.49 -3.43
C SER A 321 24.76 38.73 -4.86
N PRO A 322 24.08 38.16 -5.87
CA PRO A 322 23.81 38.87 -7.10
C PRO A 322 22.29 39.05 -7.33
N LYS A 323 21.93 40.34 -7.44
CA LYS A 323 20.74 41.01 -8.01
C LYS A 323 19.61 40.14 -8.60
N LYS A 324 18.42 40.26 -8.01
CA LYS A 324 17.10 40.01 -8.64
C LYS A 324 16.82 41.04 -9.76
N PRO A 325 16.26 40.66 -10.92
CA PRO A 325 15.55 41.60 -11.78
C PRO A 325 14.14 41.87 -11.26
N ARG A 326 13.73 43.14 -11.36
CA ARG A 326 12.40 43.68 -11.00
C ARG A 326 11.32 43.21 -11.98
N LEU A 327 10.13 42.95 -11.45
CA LEU A 327 8.87 42.94 -12.19
C LEU A 327 8.24 44.36 -12.15
N MET A 328 8.04 44.93 -13.33
CA MET A 328 7.11 45.99 -13.74
C MET A 328 6.92 45.72 -15.24
N GLY A 329 5.78 45.81 -15.89
CA GLY A 329 4.43 46.24 -15.59
C GLY A 329 3.63 46.00 -16.89
N GLU A 330 2.35 46.28 -16.84
CA GLU A 330 1.33 46.09 -17.88
C GLU A 330 1.72 46.60 -19.29
N SER A 331 1.29 45.90 -20.35
CA SER A 331 0.22 46.35 -21.26
C SER A 331 0.33 45.69 -22.65
N GLU A 332 -0.83 45.27 -23.16
CA GLU A 332 -1.28 45.34 -24.56
C GLU A 332 -0.57 44.55 -25.69
N ALA A 333 -1.30 43.54 -26.15
CA ALA A 333 -1.86 43.38 -27.50
C ALA A 333 -0.99 43.58 -28.77
N VAL A 334 -1.30 42.70 -29.73
CA VAL A 334 -1.37 42.89 -31.20
C VAL A 334 -0.45 41.96 -32.03
N ILE A 335 -1.08 40.90 -32.55
CA ILE A 335 -1.14 40.44 -33.96
C ILE A 335 0.16 40.53 -34.81
N LYS A 336 0.70 39.37 -35.20
CA LYS A 336 0.60 38.81 -36.56
C LYS A 336 1.04 37.35 -36.60
#